data_AF-B0D348-F1
#
_entry.id   AF-B0D348-F1
#
_cell.length_a   1.000
_cell.length_b   1.000
_cell.length_c   1.000
_cell.angle_alpha   90.00
_cell.angle_beta   90.00
_cell.angle_gamma   90.00
#
_symmetry.space_group_name_H-M   'P 1'
#
loop_
_entity.id
_entity.type
_entity.pdbx_description
1 polymer ?
#
loop_
_entity_poly.entity_id
_entity_poly.type
_entity_poly.pdbx_seq_one_letter_code
_entity_poly.pdbx_strand_id
1 'polypeptide(L)'
;MEKLEPLPNVTRMSEHVVRVLGQNPGKFTLQGTNTYIIGKQNPYILIDTAEGREEYIPVLESTFRETAKYVSDIVISHWHHDHVCGLPAVLSLLHSYTPSPDGSPFHDLYDDQILTAESSPTSTVRVLHTPGHTTDSICLHIPQDRALYTADTVLGQGTTVFEDLSTYLTSLNKMLQFDSDSESPYVSLYPGHGPVVTNGRELIATYIKHRLDREAQVVQVLQSPVPSGQTDWTTWLIVKTLYSAYPESLWLPAAHGINLHLKKLEGDGVVRRLGGEGTEISWKLTSRRSSPSL
;
A
#
# COMPACT_ATOMS: atom_id res chain seq x y z
N MET A 1 -3.52 -14.39 15.45
CA MET A 1 -3.44 -13.03 14.88
C MET A 1 -2.78 -12.16 15.92
N GLU A 2 -1.85 -11.32 15.50
CA GLU A 2 -1.29 -10.30 16.39
C GLU A 2 -2.42 -9.41 16.91
N LYS A 3 -2.36 -9.01 18.18
CA LYS A 3 -3.38 -8.16 18.78
C LYS A 3 -3.29 -6.78 18.11
N LEU A 4 -4.38 -6.34 17.47
CA LEU A 4 -4.44 -5.01 16.87
C LEU A 4 -4.48 -3.94 17.95
N GLU A 5 -3.70 -2.86 17.76
CA GLU A 5 -3.77 -1.67 18.60
C GLU A 5 -5.15 -1.00 18.46
N PRO A 6 -5.83 -0.60 19.54
CA PRO A 6 -7.08 0.13 19.43
C PRO A 6 -6.85 1.53 18.87
N LEU A 7 -7.59 1.89 17.83
CA LEU A 7 -7.53 3.21 17.20
C LEU A 7 -8.82 4.00 17.46
N PRO A 8 -8.75 5.24 17.96
CA PRO A 8 -9.93 6.10 18.07
C PRO A 8 -10.51 6.44 16.69
N ASN A 9 -11.83 6.60 16.62
CA ASN A 9 -12.55 6.94 15.39
C ASN A 9 -12.06 8.24 14.74
N VAL A 10 -11.67 9.22 15.56
CA VAL A 10 -11.08 10.48 15.12
C VAL A 10 -9.82 10.73 15.93
N THR A 11 -8.73 11.11 15.27
CA THR A 11 -7.48 11.48 15.95
C THR A 11 -6.86 12.67 15.24
N ARG A 12 -6.68 13.78 15.97
CA ARG A 12 -5.88 14.91 15.49
C ARG A 12 -4.41 14.54 15.63
N MET A 13 -3.76 14.29 14.49
CA MET A 13 -2.37 13.86 14.42
C MET A 13 -1.41 15.03 14.63
N SER A 14 -1.79 16.20 14.09
CA SER A 14 -1.01 17.43 14.15
C SER A 14 -1.92 18.66 14.03
N GLU A 15 -1.33 19.85 13.85
CA GLU A 15 -2.10 21.03 13.48
C GLU A 15 -2.65 20.96 12.05
N HIS A 16 -2.07 20.12 11.18
CA HIS A 16 -2.38 20.01 9.75
C HIS A 16 -3.14 18.73 9.37
N VAL A 17 -3.14 17.69 10.22
CA VAL A 17 -3.67 16.38 9.85
C VAL A 17 -4.62 15.84 10.91
N VAL A 18 -5.80 15.42 10.46
CA VAL A 18 -6.78 14.67 11.25
C VAL A 18 -7.07 13.35 10.55
N ARG A 19 -6.96 12.25 11.28
CA ARG A 19 -7.34 10.91 10.80
C ARG A 19 -8.78 10.60 11.21
N VAL A 20 -9.57 10.09 10.28
CA VAL A 20 -10.92 9.55 10.52
C VAL A 20 -10.97 8.10 10.07
N LEU A 21 -11.38 7.20 10.98
CA LEU A 21 -11.43 5.77 10.72
C LEU A 21 -12.74 5.39 10.01
N GLY A 22 -12.63 4.62 8.94
CA GLY A 22 -13.71 4.24 8.01
C GLY A 22 -14.79 3.30 8.56
N GLN A 23 -14.70 2.91 9.84
CA GLN A 23 -15.65 2.04 10.53
C GLN A 23 -15.85 0.66 9.85
N ASN A 24 -14.82 0.18 9.16
CA ASN A 24 -14.80 -1.07 8.39
C ASN A 24 -13.69 -2.03 8.85
N PRO A 25 -13.64 -2.45 10.14
CA PRO A 25 -12.60 -3.36 10.62
C PRO A 25 -12.70 -4.73 9.92
N GLY A 26 -11.56 -5.33 9.62
CA GLY A 26 -11.51 -6.54 8.81
C GLY A 26 -10.14 -7.17 8.74
N LYS A 27 -10.07 -8.34 8.09
CA LYS A 27 -8.82 -9.08 7.92
C LYS A 27 -7.77 -8.30 7.13
N PHE A 28 -8.22 -7.53 6.13
CA PHE A 28 -7.35 -6.75 5.24
C PHE A 28 -7.29 -5.27 5.64
N THR A 29 -8.37 -4.74 6.21
CA THR A 29 -8.49 -3.34 6.64
C THR A 29 -8.05 -3.09 8.08
N LEU A 30 -7.66 -4.13 8.82
CA LEU A 30 -7.28 -4.08 10.23
C LEU A 30 -8.38 -3.45 11.11
N GLN A 31 -8.11 -2.31 11.75
CA GLN A 31 -9.08 -1.55 12.54
C GLN A 31 -10.11 -0.82 11.66
N GLY A 32 -9.84 -0.66 10.37
CA GLY A 32 -10.60 0.10 9.38
C GLY A 32 -9.67 0.92 8.48
N THR A 33 -10.21 1.46 7.39
CA THR A 33 -9.49 2.39 6.52
C THR A 33 -9.25 3.70 7.25
N ASN A 34 -8.01 4.14 7.32
CA ASN A 34 -7.64 5.46 7.77
C ASN A 34 -7.83 6.44 6.61
N THR A 35 -8.82 7.32 6.73
CA THR A 35 -8.95 8.50 5.86
C THR A 35 -8.29 9.69 6.54
N TYR A 36 -7.77 10.63 5.77
CA TYR A 36 -7.02 11.76 6.31
C TYR A 36 -7.52 13.09 5.78
N ILE A 37 -7.73 14.05 6.67
CA ILE A 37 -8.07 15.42 6.35
C ILE A 37 -6.80 16.25 6.52
N ILE A 38 -6.35 16.87 5.43
CA ILE A 38 -5.12 17.66 5.35
C ILE A 38 -5.45 19.13 5.22
N GLY A 39 -4.90 19.93 6.12
CA GLY A 39 -5.04 21.39 6.14
C GLY A 39 -4.98 21.94 7.55
N LYS A 40 -4.58 23.21 7.67
CA LYS A 40 -4.66 23.95 8.94
C LYS A 40 -5.96 24.74 9.07
N GLN A 41 -6.44 25.26 7.94
CA GLN A 41 -7.63 26.08 7.80
C GLN A 41 -8.26 25.79 6.44
N ASN A 42 -9.53 26.18 6.27
CA ASN A 42 -10.23 26.03 4.99
C ASN A 42 -9.43 26.65 3.83
N PRO A 43 -9.40 25.99 2.65
CA PRO A 43 -9.93 24.65 2.37
C PRO A 43 -9.01 23.50 2.81
N TYR A 44 -9.61 22.33 2.99
CA TYR A 44 -8.94 21.06 3.33
C TYR A 44 -8.96 20.08 2.15
N ILE A 45 -8.04 19.12 2.17
CA ILE A 45 -8.02 17.94 1.28
C ILE A 45 -8.46 16.71 2.07
N LEU A 46 -9.37 15.90 1.55
CA LEU A 46 -9.67 14.57 2.08
C LEU A 46 -8.90 13.51 1.27
N ILE A 47 -8.20 12.61 1.96
CA ILE A 47 -7.53 11.46 1.36
C ILE A 47 -8.33 10.20 1.68
N ASP A 48 -8.71 9.48 0.64
CA ASP A 48 -9.57 8.30 0.62
C ASP A 48 -10.96 8.48 1.25
N THR A 49 -11.85 7.54 0.98
CA THR A 49 -13.28 7.62 1.31
C THR A 49 -13.84 6.39 2.00
N ALA A 50 -12.98 5.44 2.39
CA ALA A 50 -13.38 4.19 3.04
C ALA A 50 -14.28 3.27 2.17
N GLU A 51 -14.80 2.19 2.75
CA GLU A 51 -15.59 1.13 2.09
C GLU A 51 -17.06 1.50 1.79
N GLY A 52 -17.54 2.67 2.23
CA GLY A 52 -18.94 3.07 2.07
C GLY A 52 -19.89 2.48 3.13
N ARG A 53 -19.35 2.17 4.31
CA ARG A 53 -20.12 1.84 5.52
C ARG A 53 -20.98 3.03 5.95
N GLU A 54 -22.25 2.79 6.26
CA GLU A 54 -23.17 3.84 6.73
C GLU A 54 -22.66 4.50 8.02
N GLU A 55 -21.93 3.74 8.84
CA GLU A 55 -21.36 4.20 10.12
C GLU A 55 -20.22 5.22 9.97
N TYR A 56 -19.56 5.30 8.82
CA TYR A 56 -18.46 6.24 8.56
C TYR A 56 -18.95 7.69 8.45
N ILE A 57 -20.08 7.89 7.77
CA ILE A 57 -20.58 9.22 7.38
C ILE A 57 -20.89 10.12 8.59
N PRO A 58 -21.57 9.66 9.66
CA PRO A 58 -21.78 10.46 10.86
C PRO A 58 -20.47 10.91 11.53
N VAL A 59 -19.43 10.07 11.51
CA VAL A 59 -18.11 10.39 12.09
C VAL A 59 -17.41 11.47 11.26
N LEU A 60 -17.43 11.32 9.93
CA LEU A 60 -16.84 12.29 9.02
C LEU A 60 -17.57 13.64 9.08
N GLU A 61 -18.91 13.65 9.07
CA GLU A 61 -19.73 14.85 9.17
C GLU A 61 -19.45 15.61 10.47
N SER A 62 -19.38 14.90 11.61
CA SER A 62 -19.02 15.53 12.89
C SER A 62 -17.63 16.16 12.82
N THR A 63 -16.67 15.48 12.19
CA THR A 63 -15.30 15.98 12.03
C THR A 63 -15.25 17.23 11.13
N PHE A 64 -16.03 17.27 10.06
CA PHE A 64 -16.15 18.45 9.19
C PHE A 64 -16.74 19.66 9.91
N ARG A 65 -17.78 19.45 10.74
CA ARG A 65 -18.39 20.55 11.52
C ARG A 65 -17.41 21.19 12.50
N GLU A 66 -16.57 20.37 13.15
CA GLU A 66 -15.64 20.81 14.19
C GLU A 66 -14.31 21.34 13.63
N THR A 67 -13.76 20.69 12.60
CA THR A 67 -12.42 20.97 12.09
C THR A 67 -12.40 21.47 10.66
N ALA A 68 -12.99 20.73 9.73
CA ALA A 68 -12.82 20.95 8.29
C ALA A 68 -14.14 21.31 7.60
N LYS A 69 -14.57 22.56 7.79
CA LYS A 69 -15.87 23.04 7.29
C LYS A 69 -15.96 23.11 5.77
N TYR A 70 -14.81 23.17 5.09
CA TYR A 70 -14.74 23.20 3.64
C TYR A 70 -13.62 22.29 3.13
N VAL A 71 -14.01 21.20 2.48
CA VAL A 71 -13.11 20.31 1.74
C VAL A 71 -13.23 20.68 0.26
N SER A 72 -12.12 21.10 -0.36
CA SER A 72 -12.09 21.47 -1.78
C SER A 72 -11.76 20.27 -2.67
N ASP A 73 -10.94 19.34 -2.17
CA ASP A 73 -10.39 18.25 -2.94
C ASP A 73 -10.55 16.90 -2.21
N ILE A 74 -10.86 15.85 -2.97
CA ILE A 74 -10.77 14.46 -2.53
C ILE A 74 -9.70 13.78 -3.38
N VAL A 75 -8.74 13.12 -2.73
CA VAL A 75 -7.71 12.33 -3.40
C VAL A 75 -7.93 10.87 -3.06
N ILE A 76 -8.09 10.02 -4.08
CA ILE A 76 -8.19 8.57 -3.93
C ILE A 76 -6.83 7.96 -4.23
N SER A 77 -6.38 7.06 -3.35
CA SER A 77 -5.05 6.45 -3.44
C SER A 77 -4.95 5.33 -4.45
N HIS A 78 -6.02 4.53 -4.59
CA HIS A 78 -6.14 3.44 -5.56
C HIS A 78 -7.57 2.91 -5.64
N TRP A 79 -7.82 2.01 -6.61
CA TRP A 79 -9.15 1.50 -6.94
C TRP A 79 -9.80 0.54 -5.93
N HIS A 80 -9.09 0.06 -4.89
CA HIS A 80 -9.69 -0.88 -3.96
C HIS A 80 -10.90 -0.29 -3.23
N HIS A 81 -11.87 -1.16 -2.99
CA HIS A 81 -13.22 -0.78 -2.58
C HIS A 81 -13.23 -0.05 -1.23
N ASP A 82 -12.37 -0.48 -0.32
CA ASP A 82 -12.20 0.11 1.00
C ASP A 82 -11.48 1.47 1.00
N HIS A 83 -11.07 1.98 -0.16
CA HIS A 83 -10.55 3.34 -0.34
C HIS A 83 -11.50 4.24 -1.15
N VAL A 84 -12.23 3.68 -2.12
CA VAL A 84 -13.03 4.45 -3.09
C VAL A 84 -14.55 4.36 -2.91
N CYS A 85 -15.10 3.30 -2.30
CA CYS A 85 -16.54 3.06 -2.35
C CYS A 85 -17.37 4.02 -1.48
N GLY A 86 -16.78 4.69 -0.49
CA GLY A 86 -17.50 5.73 0.25
C GLY A 86 -17.65 7.05 -0.50
N LEU A 87 -17.02 7.22 -1.66
CA LEU A 87 -17.04 8.45 -2.45
C LEU A 87 -18.46 8.98 -2.72
N PRO A 88 -19.48 8.19 -3.13
CA PRO A 88 -20.82 8.74 -3.37
C PRO A 88 -21.45 9.38 -2.13
N ALA A 89 -21.24 8.77 -0.95
CA ALA A 89 -21.78 9.28 0.31
C ALA A 89 -20.99 10.50 0.79
N VAL A 90 -19.67 10.52 0.62
CA VAL A 90 -18.82 11.69 0.90
C VAL A 90 -19.20 12.85 -0.01
N LEU A 91 -19.36 12.64 -1.32
CA LEU A 91 -19.80 13.69 -2.25
C LEU A 91 -21.19 14.24 -1.89
N SER A 92 -22.08 13.41 -1.33
CA SER A 92 -23.38 13.89 -0.85
C SER A 92 -23.29 14.79 0.38
N LEU A 93 -22.22 14.66 1.18
CA LEU A 93 -21.91 15.59 2.28
C LEU A 93 -21.30 16.91 1.78
N LEU A 94 -20.60 16.88 0.64
CA LEU A 94 -19.96 18.05 0.06
C LEU A 94 -20.95 18.80 -0.83
N HIS A 95 -21.18 20.08 -0.54
CA HIS A 95 -22.17 20.90 -1.25
C HIS A 95 -21.89 21.09 -2.75
N SER A 96 -20.68 20.79 -3.23
CA SER A 96 -20.27 20.96 -4.62
C SER A 96 -19.17 19.99 -5.02
N TYR A 97 -19.24 19.48 -6.25
CA TYR A 97 -18.26 18.61 -6.88
C TYR A 97 -18.03 19.04 -8.33
N THR A 98 -16.77 19.06 -8.77
CA THR A 98 -16.40 19.38 -10.15
C THR A 98 -15.81 18.14 -10.81
N PRO A 99 -16.49 17.53 -11.80
CA PRO A 99 -15.95 16.39 -12.53
C PRO A 99 -14.74 16.77 -13.38
N SER A 100 -14.08 15.77 -13.93
CA SER A 100 -13.02 16.00 -14.92
C SER A 100 -13.53 16.63 -16.21
N PRO A 101 -12.64 17.22 -17.03
CA PRO A 101 -13.05 17.90 -18.26
C PRO A 101 -13.81 17.02 -19.25
N ASP A 102 -13.62 15.70 -19.20
CA ASP A 102 -14.35 14.73 -20.04
C ASP A 102 -15.65 14.22 -19.40
N GLY A 103 -15.97 14.71 -18.20
CA GLY A 103 -17.16 14.34 -17.43
C GLY A 103 -17.00 13.08 -16.58
N SER A 104 -15.81 12.47 -16.55
CA SER A 104 -15.55 11.33 -15.66
C SER A 104 -15.52 11.75 -14.18
N PRO A 105 -15.84 10.83 -13.26
CA PRO A 105 -15.89 11.14 -11.83
C PRO A 105 -14.50 11.34 -11.19
N PHE A 106 -13.43 11.16 -11.95
CA PHE A 106 -12.06 11.23 -11.46
C PHE A 106 -11.20 12.11 -12.37
N HIS A 107 -10.30 12.88 -11.77
CA HIS A 107 -9.21 13.54 -12.48
C HIS A 107 -7.97 12.69 -12.28
N ASP A 108 -7.31 12.33 -13.38
CA ASP A 108 -6.05 11.59 -13.29
C ASP A 108 -4.97 12.45 -12.64
N LEU A 109 -4.25 11.84 -11.71
CA LEU A 109 -3.06 12.41 -11.10
C LEU A 109 -1.82 11.88 -11.80
N TYR A 110 -0.73 12.64 -11.73
CA TYR A 110 0.57 12.24 -12.24
C TYR A 110 1.65 12.29 -11.16
N ASP A 111 2.72 11.55 -11.40
CA ASP A 111 3.86 11.51 -10.51
C ASP A 111 4.49 12.89 -10.30
N ASP A 112 4.93 13.18 -9.08
CA ASP A 112 5.45 14.48 -8.62
C ASP A 112 4.47 15.67 -8.71
N GLN A 113 3.20 15.43 -9.07
CA GLN A 113 2.18 16.47 -9.05
C GLN A 113 2.03 17.05 -7.64
N ILE A 114 2.03 18.38 -7.55
CA ILE A 114 1.74 19.09 -6.30
C ILE A 114 0.29 19.56 -6.33
N LEU A 115 -0.50 19.09 -5.37
CA LEU A 115 -1.86 19.51 -5.16
C LEU A 115 -1.88 20.53 -4.01
N THR A 116 -2.44 21.71 -4.26
CA THR A 116 -2.61 22.76 -3.24
C THR A 116 -4.07 23.22 -3.26
N ALA A 117 -4.81 22.91 -2.20
CA ALA A 117 -6.24 23.20 -2.08
C ALA A 117 -6.52 24.70 -2.25
N GLU A 118 -7.17 25.11 -3.34
CA GLU A 118 -7.42 26.50 -3.76
C GLU A 118 -6.27 27.49 -3.47
N SER A 119 -5.02 27.07 -3.68
CA SER A 119 -3.81 27.87 -3.37
C SER A 119 -3.55 28.16 -1.89
N SER A 120 -4.20 27.46 -0.96
CA SER A 120 -3.87 27.45 0.47
C SER A 120 -2.59 26.64 0.72
N PRO A 121 -1.46 27.28 1.07
CA PRO A 121 -0.19 26.57 1.26
C PRO A 121 -0.19 25.64 2.49
N THR A 122 -1.23 25.72 3.31
CA THR A 122 -1.41 24.86 4.49
C THR A 122 -2.01 23.50 4.16
N SER A 123 -2.50 23.33 2.94
CA SER A 123 -3.20 22.14 2.45
C SER A 123 -2.54 21.72 1.14
N THR A 124 -1.26 21.31 1.23
CA THR A 124 -0.46 20.87 0.08
C THR A 124 -0.04 19.43 0.25
N VAL A 125 -0.17 18.63 -0.81
CA VAL A 125 0.39 17.29 -0.90
C VAL A 125 1.14 17.11 -2.22
N ARG A 126 2.19 16.30 -2.22
CA ARG A 126 2.87 15.86 -3.45
C ARG A 126 2.57 14.40 -3.72
N VAL A 127 2.15 14.10 -4.94
CA VAL A 127 1.86 12.75 -5.41
C VAL A 127 3.16 12.01 -5.71
N LEU A 128 3.26 10.78 -5.20
CA LEU A 128 4.25 9.80 -5.62
C LEU A 128 3.50 8.61 -6.20
N HIS A 129 3.62 8.37 -7.51
CA HIS A 129 3.10 7.15 -8.11
C HIS A 129 3.94 5.96 -7.64
N THR A 130 3.31 5.06 -6.89
CA THR A 130 3.94 3.92 -6.22
C THR A 130 3.21 2.63 -6.58
N PRO A 131 3.20 2.23 -7.86
CA PRO A 131 2.51 1.03 -8.31
C PRO A 131 3.10 -0.25 -7.70
N GLY A 132 2.33 -1.33 -7.74
CA GLY A 132 2.77 -2.65 -7.32
C GLY A 132 1.79 -3.29 -6.35
N HIS A 133 1.28 -2.54 -5.37
CA HIS A 133 0.10 -2.97 -4.61
C HIS A 133 -1.09 -3.11 -5.57
N THR A 134 -1.41 -2.01 -6.26
CA THR A 134 -2.18 -1.96 -7.50
C THR A 134 -1.41 -1.14 -8.54
N THR A 135 -1.86 -1.16 -9.79
CA THR A 135 -1.24 -0.39 -10.88
C THR A 135 -1.40 1.14 -10.75
N ASP A 136 -2.45 1.60 -10.07
CA ASP A 136 -2.79 3.01 -9.84
C ASP A 136 -2.38 3.52 -8.45
N SER A 137 -1.78 2.67 -7.61
CA SER A 137 -1.39 3.03 -6.24
C SER A 137 -0.52 4.30 -6.18
N ILE A 138 -0.92 5.26 -5.35
CA ILE A 138 -0.12 6.44 -5.02
C ILE A 138 0.14 6.56 -3.51
N CYS A 139 1.30 7.12 -3.17
CA CYS A 139 1.58 7.70 -1.87
C CYS A 139 1.48 9.24 -1.98
N LEU A 140 1.19 9.91 -0.86
CA LEU A 140 1.08 11.38 -0.83
C LEU A 140 2.01 11.95 0.24
N HIS A 141 3.01 12.71 -0.16
CA HIS A 141 3.89 13.42 0.76
C HIS A 141 3.21 14.68 1.28
N ILE A 142 3.12 14.82 2.60
CA ILE A 142 2.52 15.94 3.33
C ILE A 142 3.67 16.74 3.98
N PRO A 143 4.23 17.74 3.28
CA PRO A 143 5.45 18.42 3.72
C PRO A 143 5.29 19.14 5.06
N GLN A 144 4.11 19.71 5.35
CA GLN A 144 3.83 20.46 6.57
C GLN A 144 3.90 19.59 7.82
N ASP A 145 3.68 18.28 7.68
CA ASP A 145 3.72 17.32 8.79
C ASP A 145 4.93 16.37 8.72
N ARG A 146 5.80 16.57 7.73
CA ARG A 146 6.91 15.64 7.39
C ARG A 146 6.41 14.19 7.40
N ALA A 147 5.29 13.96 6.73
CA ALA A 147 4.63 12.66 6.72
C ALA A 147 4.44 12.17 5.28
N LEU A 148 4.43 10.85 5.13
CA LEU A 148 4.04 10.20 3.88
C LEU A 148 2.77 9.40 4.12
N TYR A 149 1.68 9.77 3.46
CA TYR A 149 0.52 8.89 3.37
C TYR A 149 0.86 7.72 2.45
N THR A 150 0.82 6.49 2.97
CA THR A 150 1.31 5.31 2.27
C THR A 150 0.21 4.40 1.73
N ALA A 151 -1.07 4.72 2.00
CA ALA A 151 -2.20 3.86 1.68
C ALA A 151 -1.87 2.39 2.01
N ASP A 152 -1.97 1.51 1.02
CA ASP A 152 -1.67 0.09 1.12
C ASP A 152 -0.27 -0.29 0.63
N THR A 153 0.56 0.68 0.25
CA THR A 153 1.95 0.43 -0.11
C THR A 153 2.75 0.00 1.12
N VAL A 154 2.54 0.65 2.27
CA VAL A 154 3.13 0.27 3.57
C VAL A 154 2.07 0.44 4.66
N LEU A 155 1.83 -0.60 5.44
CA LEU A 155 0.83 -0.61 6.51
C LEU A 155 1.45 -0.25 7.86
N GLY A 156 0.62 0.23 8.79
CA GLY A 156 1.02 0.54 10.16
C GLY A 156 1.29 -0.69 11.03
N GLN A 157 0.70 -1.83 10.67
CA GLN A 157 0.90 -3.10 11.35
C GLN A 157 0.86 -4.24 10.33
N GLY A 158 1.75 -5.22 10.52
CA GLY A 158 1.86 -6.36 9.60
C GLY A 158 2.49 -5.99 8.26
N THR A 159 2.10 -6.71 7.20
CA THR A 159 2.60 -6.52 5.83
C THR A 159 1.45 -6.43 4.84
N THR A 160 1.65 -5.68 3.75
CA THR A 160 0.67 -5.59 2.65
C THR A 160 0.76 -6.76 1.65
N VAL A 161 -0.25 -6.85 0.80
CA VAL A 161 -0.32 -7.66 -0.43
C VAL A 161 0.04 -6.80 -1.66
N PHE A 162 0.35 -7.44 -2.78
CA PHE A 162 0.68 -6.73 -4.02
C PHE A 162 0.43 -7.60 -5.25
N GLU A 163 0.12 -6.96 -6.38
CA GLU A 163 -0.11 -7.59 -7.67
C GLU A 163 1.21 -7.93 -8.39
N ASP A 164 2.22 -7.08 -8.25
CA ASP A 164 3.54 -7.25 -8.89
C ASP A 164 4.69 -6.87 -7.96
N LEU A 165 5.55 -7.85 -7.64
CA LEU A 165 6.64 -7.66 -6.69
C LEU A 165 7.76 -6.76 -7.22
N SER A 166 8.08 -6.83 -8.52
CA SER A 166 9.17 -6.05 -9.10
C SER A 166 8.85 -4.55 -9.08
N THR A 167 7.64 -4.22 -9.53
CA THR A 167 7.08 -2.88 -9.51
C THR A 167 6.93 -2.38 -8.07
N TYR A 168 6.44 -3.23 -7.16
CA TYR A 168 6.32 -2.89 -5.74
C TYR A 168 7.67 -2.56 -5.08
N LEU A 169 8.72 -3.34 -5.34
CA LEU A 169 10.06 -3.05 -4.82
C LEU A 169 10.66 -1.77 -5.41
N THR A 170 10.41 -1.52 -6.70
CA THR A 170 10.79 -0.26 -7.36
C THR A 170 10.12 0.92 -6.65
N SER A 171 8.84 0.81 -6.31
CA SER A 171 8.08 1.83 -5.57
C SER A 171 8.62 2.05 -4.15
N LEU A 172 8.93 0.99 -3.41
CA LEU A 172 9.54 1.13 -2.07
C LEU A 172 10.92 1.80 -2.14
N ASN A 173 11.75 1.44 -3.13
CA ASN A 173 13.05 2.10 -3.35
C ASN A 173 12.86 3.58 -3.73
N LYS A 174 11.88 3.90 -4.57
CA LYS A 174 11.51 5.28 -4.92
C LYS A 174 11.10 6.08 -3.68
N MET A 175 10.35 5.50 -2.75
CA MET A 175 9.99 6.18 -1.49
C MET A 175 11.22 6.49 -0.63
N LEU A 176 12.22 5.61 -0.57
CA LEU A 176 13.49 5.86 0.15
C LEU A 176 14.36 6.89 -0.56
N GLN A 177 14.38 6.87 -1.90
CA GLN A 177 15.11 7.84 -2.69
C GLN A 177 14.50 9.23 -2.53
N PHE A 178 13.17 9.36 -2.64
CA PHE A 178 12.44 10.60 -2.42
C PHE A 178 12.80 11.23 -1.07
N ASP A 179 12.83 10.42 0.00
CA ASP A 179 13.24 10.88 1.32
C ASP A 179 14.70 11.38 1.35
N SER A 180 15.60 10.71 0.63
CA SER A 180 17.03 11.08 0.60
C SER A 180 17.28 12.38 -0.18
N ASP A 181 16.50 12.61 -1.23
CA ASP A 181 16.67 13.72 -2.17
C ASP A 181 15.81 14.96 -1.80
N SER A 182 14.81 14.80 -0.93
CA SER A 182 13.85 15.85 -0.57
C SER A 182 14.43 16.87 0.42
N GLU A 183 14.16 18.16 0.18
CA GLU A 183 14.44 19.25 1.15
C GLU A 183 13.55 19.15 2.40
N SER A 184 12.42 18.43 2.30
CA SER A 184 11.51 18.13 3.40
C SER A 184 11.30 16.62 3.48
N PRO A 185 12.24 15.85 4.05
CA PRO A 185 12.10 14.41 4.19
C PRO A 185 10.97 14.06 5.15
N TYR A 186 10.29 12.94 4.89
CA TYR A 186 9.27 12.44 5.80
C TYR A 186 9.93 11.72 6.98
N VAL A 187 9.27 11.77 8.13
CA VAL A 187 9.65 11.04 9.33
C VAL A 187 8.62 9.97 9.61
N SER A 188 7.34 10.36 9.56
CA SER A 188 6.22 9.47 9.87
C SER A 188 5.57 8.91 8.60
N LEU A 189 5.01 7.70 8.70
CA LEU A 189 4.07 7.17 7.72
C LEU A 189 2.66 7.21 8.28
N TYR A 190 1.73 7.68 7.45
CA TYR A 190 0.30 7.65 7.68
C TYR A 190 -0.29 6.57 6.77
N PRO A 191 -0.45 5.33 7.26
CA PRO A 191 -0.88 4.23 6.41
C PRO A 191 -2.39 4.27 6.17
N GLY A 192 -2.82 3.60 5.09
CA GLY A 192 -4.23 3.29 4.82
C GLY A 192 -4.85 2.42 5.90
N HIS A 193 -4.06 1.54 6.52
CA HIS A 193 -4.50 0.72 7.66
C HIS A 193 -3.44 0.63 8.76
N GLY A 194 -3.92 0.53 10.00
CA GLY A 194 -3.06 0.38 11.18
C GLY A 194 -2.62 1.71 11.81
N PRO A 195 -1.79 1.65 12.87
CA PRO A 195 -1.32 2.82 13.59
C PRO A 195 -0.31 3.63 12.76
N VAL A 196 -0.05 4.86 13.20
CA VAL A 196 1.02 5.68 12.62
C VAL A 196 2.39 5.08 12.91
N VAL A 197 3.28 5.20 11.92
CA VAL A 197 4.67 4.74 12.02
C VAL A 197 5.55 5.96 12.19
N THR A 198 6.34 6.03 13.26
CA THR A 198 7.19 7.20 13.56
C THR A 198 8.59 7.13 12.93
N ASN A 199 9.03 5.94 12.49
CA ASN A 199 10.32 5.70 11.84
C ASN A 199 10.09 5.19 10.40
N GLY A 200 9.49 6.02 9.56
CA GLY A 200 8.96 5.59 8.26
C GLY A 200 10.01 4.97 7.33
N ARG A 201 11.17 5.63 7.21
CA ARG A 201 12.29 5.16 6.40
C ARG A 201 12.76 3.76 6.81
N GLU A 202 12.86 3.51 8.11
CA GLU A 202 13.30 2.22 8.66
C GLU A 202 12.29 1.09 8.37
N LEU A 203 10.99 1.39 8.48
CA LEU A 203 9.95 0.40 8.16
C LEU A 203 9.94 0.05 6.67
N ILE A 204 10.09 1.05 5.78
CA ILE A 204 10.18 0.81 4.33
C ILE A 204 11.40 -0.06 4.00
N ALA A 205 12.57 0.23 4.59
CA ALA A 205 13.77 -0.60 4.42
C ALA A 205 13.56 -2.03 4.94
N THR A 206 12.82 -2.19 6.04
CA THR A 206 12.43 -3.50 6.59
C THR A 206 11.50 -4.26 5.64
N TYR A 207 10.55 -3.57 5.01
CA TYR A 207 9.67 -4.15 3.98
C TYR A 207 10.49 -4.69 2.80
N ILE A 208 11.41 -3.89 2.25
CA ILE A 208 12.31 -4.30 1.16
C ILE A 208 13.12 -5.53 1.58
N LYS A 209 13.79 -5.45 2.73
CA LYS A 209 14.61 -6.54 3.27
C LYS A 209 13.81 -7.83 3.41
N HIS A 210 12.60 -7.77 3.95
CA HIS A 210 11.74 -8.93 4.12
C HIS A 210 11.43 -9.64 2.79
N ARG A 211 11.23 -8.88 1.69
CA ARG A 211 10.99 -9.48 0.36
C ARG A 211 12.27 -10.08 -0.22
N LEU A 212 13.41 -9.40 -0.10
CA LEU A 212 14.69 -9.91 -0.59
C LEU A 212 15.13 -11.17 0.18
N ASP A 213 14.91 -11.21 1.49
CA ASP A 213 15.20 -12.39 2.31
C ASP A 213 14.32 -13.58 1.86
N ARG A 214 13.03 -13.35 1.55
CA ARG A 214 12.15 -14.40 1.01
C ARG A 214 12.60 -14.87 -0.37
N GLU A 215 13.01 -13.96 -1.23
CA GLU A 215 13.53 -14.29 -2.57
C GLU A 215 14.80 -15.15 -2.47
N ALA A 216 15.73 -14.79 -1.58
CA ALA A 216 16.93 -15.58 -1.31
C ALA A 216 16.60 -17.00 -0.82
N GLN A 217 15.58 -17.14 0.03
CA GLN A 217 15.10 -18.45 0.48
C GLN A 217 14.54 -19.30 -0.68
N VAL A 218 13.78 -18.70 -1.61
CA VAL A 218 13.29 -19.39 -2.81
C VAL A 218 14.44 -19.89 -3.66
N VAL A 219 15.43 -19.04 -3.92
CA VAL A 219 16.63 -19.42 -4.69
C VAL A 219 17.39 -20.56 -4.00
N GLN A 220 17.56 -20.50 -2.67
CA GLN A 220 18.22 -21.54 -1.90
C GLN A 220 17.50 -22.90 -2.00
N VAL A 221 16.16 -22.90 -1.99
CA VAL A 221 15.38 -24.13 -2.22
C VAL A 221 15.60 -24.67 -3.62
N LEU A 222 15.57 -23.82 -4.65
CA LEU A 222 15.81 -24.24 -6.03
C LEU A 222 17.24 -24.75 -6.29
N GLN A 223 18.22 -24.33 -5.48
CA GLN A 223 19.60 -24.84 -5.52
C GLN A 223 19.72 -26.23 -4.88
N SER A 224 18.77 -26.62 -4.03
CA SER A 224 18.76 -27.92 -3.38
C SER A 224 18.29 -29.02 -4.34
N PRO A 225 18.71 -30.28 -4.15
CA PRO A 225 18.20 -31.40 -4.95
C PRO A 225 16.67 -31.47 -4.88
N VAL A 226 16.04 -31.70 -6.03
CA VAL A 226 14.60 -31.94 -6.11
C VAL A 226 14.26 -33.18 -5.24
N PRO A 227 13.17 -33.15 -4.44
CA PRO A 227 12.78 -34.29 -3.61
C PRO A 227 12.61 -35.60 -4.40
N SER A 228 12.93 -36.73 -3.77
CA SER A 228 12.83 -38.04 -4.41
C SER A 228 11.41 -38.31 -4.96
N GLY A 229 11.32 -38.80 -6.18
CA GLY A 229 10.05 -39.05 -6.87
C GLY A 229 9.45 -37.84 -7.59
N GLN A 230 10.12 -36.68 -7.56
CA GLN A 230 9.74 -35.48 -8.31
C GLN A 230 10.76 -35.20 -9.42
N THR A 231 10.32 -34.61 -10.53
CA THR A 231 11.20 -34.26 -11.67
C THR A 231 11.76 -32.84 -11.55
N ASP A 232 10.92 -31.89 -11.13
CA ASP A 232 11.22 -30.46 -11.09
C ASP A 232 10.67 -29.84 -9.80
N TRP A 233 11.16 -28.65 -9.45
CA TRP A 233 10.59 -27.84 -8.38
C TRP A 233 9.30 -27.17 -8.85
N THR A 234 8.15 -27.59 -8.32
CA THR A 234 6.89 -26.87 -8.50
C THR A 234 6.73 -25.75 -7.47
N THR A 235 5.91 -24.74 -7.74
CA THR A 235 5.53 -23.73 -6.74
C THR A 235 5.06 -24.39 -5.44
N TRP A 236 4.28 -25.47 -5.53
CA TRP A 236 3.77 -26.22 -4.38
C TRP A 236 4.89 -26.90 -3.58
N LEU A 237 5.87 -27.52 -4.25
CA LEU A 237 7.01 -28.13 -3.57
C LEU A 237 7.88 -27.08 -2.86
N ILE A 238 8.10 -25.92 -3.49
CA ILE A 238 8.83 -24.80 -2.88
C ILE A 238 8.11 -24.33 -1.60
N VAL A 239 6.79 -24.15 -1.66
CA VAL A 239 5.97 -23.78 -0.50
C VAL A 239 6.07 -24.84 0.59
N LYS A 240 5.89 -26.13 0.27
CA LYS A 240 6.01 -27.24 1.22
C LYS A 240 7.34 -27.22 1.95
N THR A 241 8.43 -26.97 1.23
CA THR A 241 9.77 -26.90 1.81
C THR A 241 9.91 -25.68 2.74
N LEU A 242 9.58 -24.48 2.25
CA LEU A 242 9.75 -23.22 3.00
C LEU A 242 8.80 -23.06 4.19
N TYR A 243 7.58 -23.60 4.07
CA TYR A 243 6.51 -23.45 5.07
C TYR A 243 6.25 -24.72 5.87
N SER A 244 7.16 -25.69 5.85
CA SER A 244 7.06 -26.97 6.58
C SER A 244 6.82 -26.82 8.09
N ALA A 245 7.27 -25.72 8.69
CA ALA A 245 7.06 -25.41 10.11
C ALA A 245 5.69 -24.74 10.41
N TYR A 246 4.90 -24.42 9.39
CA TYR A 246 3.62 -23.73 9.51
C TYR A 246 2.44 -24.65 9.15
N PRO A 247 1.23 -24.41 9.69
CA PRO A 247 0.03 -25.18 9.35
C PRO A 247 -0.26 -25.19 7.84
N GLU A 248 -0.68 -26.34 7.30
CA GLU A 248 -0.98 -26.51 5.87
C GLU A 248 -2.07 -25.56 5.36
N SER A 249 -2.98 -25.12 6.24
CA SER A 249 -4.00 -24.13 5.91
C SER A 249 -3.42 -22.78 5.42
N LEU A 250 -2.14 -22.51 5.69
CA LEU A 250 -1.44 -21.31 5.23
C LEU A 250 -0.70 -21.51 3.91
N TRP A 251 -0.58 -22.74 3.41
CA TRP A 251 0.25 -23.04 2.24
C TRP A 251 -0.34 -22.50 0.94
N LEU A 252 -1.65 -22.60 0.74
CA LEU A 252 -2.28 -22.04 -0.45
C LEU A 252 -2.15 -20.50 -0.53
N PRO A 253 -2.41 -19.74 0.56
CA PRO A 253 -2.06 -18.31 0.61
C PRO A 253 -0.57 -18.04 0.37
N ALA A 254 0.32 -18.85 0.96
CA ALA A 254 1.77 -18.71 0.75
C ALA A 254 2.18 -18.95 -0.70
N ALA A 255 1.53 -19.88 -1.40
CA ALA A 255 1.80 -20.18 -2.81
C ALA A 255 1.58 -18.96 -3.72
N HIS A 256 0.60 -18.12 -3.41
CA HIS A 256 0.40 -16.87 -4.13
C HIS A 256 1.62 -15.95 -3.97
N GLY A 257 2.08 -15.71 -2.74
CA GLY A 257 3.28 -14.90 -2.49
C GLY A 257 4.55 -15.46 -3.13
N ILE A 258 4.76 -16.78 -3.02
CA ILE A 258 5.90 -17.46 -3.66
C ILE A 258 5.84 -17.33 -5.20
N ASN A 259 4.66 -17.40 -5.79
CA ASN A 259 4.49 -17.20 -7.23
C ASN A 259 4.88 -15.76 -7.66
N LEU A 260 4.60 -14.74 -6.84
CA LEU A 260 5.04 -13.36 -7.12
C LEU A 260 6.58 -13.24 -7.09
N HIS A 261 7.24 -13.90 -6.13
CA HIS A 261 8.70 -14.00 -6.11
C HIS A 261 9.26 -14.71 -7.35
N LEU A 262 8.65 -15.83 -7.75
CA LEU A 262 9.10 -16.59 -8.92
C LEU A 262 8.92 -15.82 -10.22
N LYS A 263 7.82 -15.08 -10.39
CA LYS A 263 7.60 -14.18 -11.53
C LYS A 263 8.66 -13.08 -11.61
N LYS A 264 8.98 -12.42 -10.48
CA LYS A 264 10.07 -11.43 -10.44
C LYS A 264 11.41 -12.08 -10.82
N LEU A 265 11.76 -13.20 -10.19
CA LEU A 265 13.00 -13.94 -10.48
C LEU A 265 13.09 -14.40 -11.94
N GLU A 266 11.96 -14.72 -12.58
CA GLU A 266 11.89 -15.03 -14.01
C GLU A 266 12.18 -13.79 -14.86
N GLY A 267 11.58 -12.64 -14.52
CA GLY A 267 11.87 -11.35 -15.14
C GLY A 267 13.34 -10.94 -15.00
N ASP A 268 13.95 -11.21 -13.85
CA ASP A 268 15.38 -10.99 -13.58
C ASP A 268 16.30 -12.05 -14.27
N GLY A 269 15.71 -13.04 -14.93
CA GLY A 269 16.41 -14.12 -15.62
C GLY A 269 17.13 -15.11 -14.70
N VAL A 270 16.80 -15.14 -13.40
CA VAL A 270 17.39 -16.04 -12.39
C VAL A 270 16.76 -17.43 -12.44
N VAL A 271 15.44 -17.50 -12.72
CA VAL A 271 14.71 -18.75 -12.94
C VAL A 271 14.06 -18.75 -14.31
N ARG A 272 13.64 -19.93 -14.77
CA ARG A 272 12.78 -20.10 -15.94
C ARG A 272 11.61 -21.01 -15.61
N ARG A 273 10.42 -20.66 -16.10
CA ARG A 273 9.27 -21.56 -16.10
C ARG A 273 9.46 -22.69 -17.11
N LEU A 274 9.13 -23.92 -16.72
CA LEU A 274 9.20 -25.11 -17.57
C LEU A 274 7.82 -25.53 -18.12
N GLY A 275 6.73 -25.16 -17.45
CA GLY A 275 5.37 -25.56 -17.78
C GLY A 275 4.50 -25.65 -16.52
N GLY A 276 3.27 -26.16 -16.66
CA GLY A 276 2.31 -26.32 -15.56
C GLY A 276 1.42 -25.10 -15.30
N GLU A 277 0.47 -25.24 -14.38
CA GLU A 277 -0.52 -24.21 -14.02
C GLU A 277 -0.72 -24.12 -12.51
N GLY A 278 -1.13 -22.93 -12.03
CA GLY A 278 -1.40 -22.69 -10.62
C GLY A 278 -0.21 -23.03 -9.72
N THR A 279 -0.44 -23.90 -8.73
CA THR A 279 0.60 -24.35 -7.79
C THR A 279 1.55 -25.39 -8.40
N GLU A 280 1.19 -25.97 -9.55
CA GLU A 280 1.97 -27.00 -10.24
C GLU A 280 2.87 -26.43 -11.35
N ILE A 281 3.04 -25.11 -11.39
CA ILE A 281 4.03 -24.49 -12.28
C ILE A 281 5.43 -24.96 -11.87
N SER A 282 6.17 -25.51 -12.82
CA SER A 282 7.54 -26.02 -12.64
C SER A 282 8.59 -24.96 -12.96
N TRP A 283 9.63 -24.90 -12.14
CA TRP A 283 10.67 -23.88 -12.18
C TRP A 283 12.06 -24.50 -12.14
N LYS A 284 13.02 -23.82 -12.78
CA LYS A 284 14.44 -24.18 -12.73
C LYS A 284 15.33 -22.94 -12.71
N LEU A 285 16.42 -23.00 -11.95
CA LEU A 285 17.46 -21.97 -12.01
C LEU A 285 18.08 -21.89 -13.40
N THR A 286 18.36 -20.68 -13.86
CA THR A 286 19.16 -20.46 -15.05
C THR A 286 20.65 -20.60 -14.71
N SER A 287 21.49 -20.81 -15.73
CA SER A 287 22.95 -20.87 -15.55
C SER A 287 23.58 -19.50 -15.33
N ARG A 288 22.81 -18.40 -15.43
CA ARG A 288 23.30 -17.06 -15.16
C ARG A 288 23.27 -16.82 -13.65
N ARG A 289 24.45 -16.60 -13.05
CA ARG A 289 24.56 -15.93 -11.75
C ARG A 289 24.31 -14.44 -11.96
N SER A 290 23.08 -14.05 -12.28
CA SER A 290 22.66 -12.67 -12.02
C SER A 290 22.31 -12.61 -10.53
N SER A 291 23.00 -11.73 -9.79
CA SER A 291 22.46 -11.28 -8.50
C SER A 291 21.08 -10.65 -8.78
N PRO A 292 20.09 -10.79 -7.88
CA PRO A 292 18.82 -10.14 -8.07
C PRO A 292 19.00 -8.63 -8.29
N SER A 293 18.38 -8.09 -9.32
CA SER A 293 18.32 -6.65 -9.55
C SER A 293 17.52 -6.00 -8.41
N LEU A 294 18.13 -4.98 -7.80
CA LEU A 294 17.46 -4.04 -6.89
C LEU A 294 16.76 -2.94 -7.69
#